data_AF-A0A3T0RWN2-F1
#
_entry.id   AF-A0A3T0RWN2-F1
#
_cell.length_a   1.000
_cell.length_b   1.000
_cell.length_c   1.000
_cell.angle_alpha   90.00
_cell.angle_beta   90.00
_cell.angle_gamma   90.00
#
_symmetry.space_group_name_H-M   'P 1'
#
loop_
_entity.id
_entity.type
_entity.pdbx_description
1 polymer ?
#
loop_
_entity_poly.entity_id
_entity_poly.type
_entity_poly.pdbx_seq_one_letter_code
_entity_poly.pdbx_strand_id
1 'polypeptide(L)'
;MIAFAAVFPQHRWAVMVALACLGITDKGMCIAPVNGLGVLLSPRSAPGALPGLLAAAFGIGNGLGVTSVAATVGAGTLAGYPGGLWISYFISLAALVTAFFVPRVLAQED
;
A
#
# COMPACT_ATOMS: atom_id res chain seq x y z
N MET A 1 7.50 9.00 3.97
CA MET A 1 8.23 8.91 2.69
C MET A 1 7.47 9.56 1.53
N ILE A 2 6.19 9.26 1.30
CA ILE A 2 5.43 9.82 0.15
C ILE A 2 5.32 11.35 0.22
N ALA A 3 4.95 11.92 1.37
CA ALA A 3 4.90 13.38 1.55
C ALA A 3 6.28 14.05 1.33
N PHE A 4 7.37 13.40 1.75
CA PHE A 4 8.72 13.90 1.54
C PHE A 4 9.08 13.93 0.04
N ALA A 5 8.73 12.88 -0.71
CA ALA A 5 8.88 12.87 -2.16
C ALA A 5 7.97 13.91 -2.86
N ALA A 6 6.77 14.16 -2.34
CA ALA A 6 5.84 15.15 -2.88
C ALA A 6 6.36 16.59 -2.77
N VAL A 7 7.09 16.90 -1.69
CA VAL A 7 7.71 18.23 -1.48
C VAL A 7 9.00 18.40 -2.29
N PHE A 8 9.77 17.32 -2.49
CA PHE A 8 11.03 17.35 -3.24
C PHE A 8 11.05 16.42 -4.48
N PRO A 9 10.11 16.57 -5.43
CA PRO A 9 9.91 15.62 -6.52
C PRO A 9 11.07 15.61 -7.53
N GLN A 10 11.86 16.68 -7.59
CA GLN A 10 13.00 16.79 -8.52
C GLN A 10 14.36 16.52 -7.85
N HIS A 11 14.40 16.38 -6.52
CA HIS A 11 15.64 16.13 -5.81
C HIS A 11 15.96 14.63 -5.84
N ARG A 12 16.86 14.23 -6.75
CA ARG A 12 17.18 12.81 -7.06
C ARG A 12 17.42 11.95 -5.81
N TRP A 13 18.24 12.43 -4.88
CA TRP A 13 18.51 11.71 -3.63
C TRP A 13 17.31 11.60 -2.71
N ALA A 14 16.44 12.62 -2.68
CA ALA A 14 15.25 12.59 -1.84
C ALA A 14 14.27 11.53 -2.34
N VAL A 15 14.08 11.46 -3.66
CA VAL A 15 13.24 10.43 -4.30
C VAL A 15 13.85 9.03 -4.14
N MET A 16 15.17 8.88 -4.29
CA MET A 16 15.84 7.59 -4.06
C MET A 16 15.65 7.09 -2.63
N VAL A 17 15.86 7.95 -1.63
CA VAL A 17 15.63 7.58 -0.22
C VAL A 17 14.16 7.23 0.00
N ALA A 18 13.24 8.02 -0.54
CA ALA A 18 11.80 7.73 -0.41
C ALA A 18 11.41 6.39 -1.05
N LEU A 19 11.96 6.04 -2.21
CA LEU A 19 11.76 4.75 -2.88
C LEU A 19 12.39 3.59 -2.11
N ALA A 20 13.59 3.76 -1.57
CA ALA A 20 14.24 2.76 -0.73
C ALA A 20 13.41 2.48 0.53
N CYS A 21 12.96 3.55 1.21
CA CYS A 21 12.04 3.42 2.34
C CYS A 21 10.75 2.70 1.94
N LEU A 22 10.15 3.09 0.81
CA LEU A 22 8.94 2.45 0.31
C LEU A 22 9.14 0.95 0.09
N GLY A 23 10.23 0.53 -0.56
CA GLY A 23 10.53 -0.88 -0.78
C GLY A 23 10.69 -1.66 0.53
N ILE A 24 11.41 -1.10 1.50
CA ILE A 24 11.60 -1.72 2.81
C ILE A 24 10.24 -1.86 3.53
N THR A 25 9.44 -0.80 3.58
CA THR A 25 8.17 -0.82 4.33
C THR A 25 7.11 -1.65 3.63
N ASP A 26 6.93 -1.49 2.32
CA ASP A 26 5.86 -2.13 1.56
C ASP A 26 6.14 -3.63 1.39
N LYS A 27 7.30 -3.97 0.81
CA LYS A 27 7.63 -5.37 0.51
C LYS A 27 8.18 -6.11 1.71
N GLY A 28 9.05 -5.46 2.49
CA GLY A 28 9.73 -6.10 3.62
C GLY A 28 8.84 -6.21 4.85
N MET A 29 8.25 -5.11 5.30
CA MET A 29 7.60 -5.05 6.61
C MET A 29 6.08 -5.30 6.56
N CYS A 30 5.40 -4.94 5.47
CA CYS A 30 3.96 -5.08 5.36
C CYS A 30 3.54 -6.33 4.58
N ILE A 31 3.83 -6.39 3.28
CA ILE A 31 3.26 -7.40 2.38
C ILE A 31 3.70 -8.82 2.72
N ALA A 32 5.00 -9.06 2.96
CA ALA A 32 5.49 -10.42 3.21
C ALA A 32 4.90 -11.05 4.49
N PRO A 33 4.92 -10.37 5.66
CA PRO A 33 4.25 -10.90 6.86
C PRO A 33 2.74 -11.07 6.68
N VAL A 34 2.07 -10.12 6.05
CA VAL A 34 0.62 -10.17 5.82
C VAL A 34 0.23 -11.35 4.92
N ASN A 35 1.01 -11.63 3.88
CA ASN A 35 0.82 -12.83 3.04
C ASN A 35 1.02 -14.12 3.84
N GLY A 36 2.06 -14.18 4.68
CA GLY A 36 2.32 -15.32 5.56
C GLY A 36 1.20 -15.55 6.58
N LEU A 37 0.71 -14.47 7.22
CA LEU A 37 -0.43 -14.52 8.13
C LEU A 37 -1.71 -14.97 7.44
N GLY A 38 -1.94 -14.55 6.19
CA GLY A 38 -3.08 -15.02 5.41
C GLY A 38 -3.10 -16.55 5.29
N VAL A 39 -1.95 -17.17 5.04
CA VAL A 39 -1.82 -18.63 4.99
C VAL A 39 -1.99 -19.24 6.39
N LEU A 40 -1.29 -18.70 7.39
CA LEU A 40 -1.28 -19.26 8.76
C LEU A 40 -2.65 -19.19 9.45
N LEU A 41 -3.41 -18.13 9.20
CA LEU A 41 -4.72 -17.91 9.82
C LEU A 41 -5.86 -18.60 9.04
N SER A 42 -5.57 -19.20 7.88
CA SER A 42 -6.61 -19.84 7.09
C SER A 42 -7.13 -21.10 7.78
N PRO A 43 -8.45 -21.34 7.75
CA PRO A 43 -9.03 -22.56 8.29
C PRO A 43 -8.53 -23.78 7.50
N ARG A 44 -8.30 -24.90 8.18
CA ARG A 44 -7.79 -26.13 7.56
C ARG A 44 -8.72 -26.68 6.46
N SER A 45 -10.03 -26.42 6.57
CA SER A 45 -11.03 -26.80 5.58
C SER A 45 -10.99 -25.95 4.30
N ALA A 46 -10.41 -24.75 4.34
CA ALA A 46 -10.31 -23.84 3.21
C ALA A 46 -9.00 -23.03 3.25
N PRO A 47 -7.83 -23.66 3.03
CA PRO A 47 -6.52 -23.05 3.21
C PRO A 47 -6.23 -21.85 2.27
N GLY A 48 -6.99 -21.73 1.18
CA GLY A 48 -6.86 -20.64 0.21
C GLY A 48 -7.80 -19.45 0.44
N ALA A 49 -8.73 -19.53 1.41
CA ALA A 49 -9.78 -18.52 1.55
C ALA A 49 -9.25 -17.15 1.95
N LEU A 50 -8.43 -17.07 3.01
CA LEU A 50 -7.86 -15.79 3.46
C LEU A 50 -6.78 -15.25 2.49
N PRO A 51 -5.84 -16.06 1.97
CA PRO A 51 -4.90 -15.60 0.93
C PRO A 51 -5.62 -15.10 -0.32
N GLY A 52 -6.70 -15.76 -0.73
CA GLY A 52 -7.51 -15.36 -1.87
C GLY A 52 -8.20 -14.01 -1.66
N LEU A 53 -8.85 -13.82 -0.49
CA LEU A 53 -9.46 -12.54 -0.12
C LEU A 53 -8.41 -11.43 -0.07
N LEU A 54 -7.25 -11.72 0.49
CA LEU A 54 -6.13 -10.80 0.57
C LEU A 54 -5.64 -10.39 -0.82
N ALA A 55 -5.43 -11.35 -1.73
CA ALA A 55 -5.03 -11.09 -3.10
C ALA A 55 -6.07 -10.23 -3.85
N ALA A 56 -7.37 -10.50 -3.65
CA ALA A 56 -8.44 -9.70 -4.22
C ALA A 56 -8.41 -8.25 -3.70
N ALA A 57 -8.25 -8.05 -2.39
CA ALA A 57 -8.13 -6.72 -1.79
C ALA A 57 -6.91 -5.95 -2.33
N PHE A 58 -5.75 -6.61 -2.45
CA PHE A 58 -4.55 -6.01 -3.07
C PHE A 58 -4.78 -5.63 -4.54
N GLY A 59 -5.42 -6.50 -5.32
CA GLY A 59 -5.74 -6.23 -6.73
C GLY A 59 -6.65 -5.01 -6.89
N ILE A 60 -7.72 -4.93 -6.09
CA ILE A 60 -8.64 -3.78 -6.08
C ILE A 60 -7.89 -2.51 -5.69
N GLY A 61 -7.10 -2.55 -4.60
CA GLY A 61 -6.32 -1.41 -4.14
C GLY A 61 -5.32 -0.91 -5.18
N ASN A 62 -4.60 -1.82 -5.85
CA ASN A 62 -3.67 -1.47 -6.93
C ASN A 62 -4.40 -0.83 -8.11
N GLY A 63 -5.52 -1.40 -8.55
CA GLY A 63 -6.34 -0.85 -9.62
C GLY A 63 -6.83 0.57 -9.30
N LEU A 64 -7.37 0.77 -8.09
CA LEU A 64 -7.82 2.09 -7.62
C LEU A 64 -6.67 3.09 -7.54
N GLY A 65 -5.52 2.70 -6.98
CA GLY A 65 -4.37 3.58 -6.82
C GLY A 65 -3.79 4.04 -8.15
N VAL A 66 -3.57 3.11 -9.08
CA VAL A 66 -3.01 3.42 -10.42
C VAL A 66 -3.97 4.32 -11.20
N THR A 67 -5.26 4.00 -11.24
CA THR A 67 -6.25 4.81 -11.96
C THR A 67 -6.42 6.20 -11.37
N SER A 68 -6.38 6.34 -10.04
CA SER A 68 -6.47 7.64 -9.36
C SER A 68 -5.30 8.56 -9.70
N VAL A 69 -4.08 8.01 -9.75
CA VAL A 69 -2.88 8.80 -10.07
C VAL A 69 -2.79 9.09 -11.57
N ALA A 70 -3.26 8.18 -12.43
CA ALA A 70 -3.13 8.29 -13.89
C ALA A 70 -3.67 9.62 -14.45
N ALA A 71 -4.75 10.16 -13.88
CA ALA A 71 -5.32 11.44 -14.29
C ALA A 71 -4.35 12.62 -14.16
N THR A 72 -3.40 12.55 -13.23
CA THR A 72 -2.43 13.63 -12.95
C THR A 72 -1.09 13.42 -13.66
N VAL A 73 -0.62 12.18 -13.75
CA VAL A 73 0.71 11.87 -14.33
C VAL A 73 0.65 11.44 -15.79
N GLY A 74 -0.54 11.17 -16.35
CA GLY A 74 -0.72 10.58 -17.67
C GLY A 74 -0.15 11.38 -18.84
N ALA A 75 0.00 12.70 -18.69
CA ALA A 75 0.65 13.57 -19.67
C ALA A 75 2.18 13.44 -19.68
N GLY A 76 2.79 12.70 -18.73
CA GLY A 76 4.23 12.48 -18.66
C GLY A 76 5.05 13.73 -18.34
N THR A 77 4.41 14.80 -17.84
CA THR A 77 5.07 16.06 -17.52
C THR A 77 5.54 16.11 -16.08
N LEU A 78 6.63 16.85 -15.81
CA LEU A 78 7.14 17.06 -14.45
C LEU A 78 6.12 17.71 -13.52
N ALA A 79 5.17 18.50 -14.07
CA ALA A 79 4.12 19.17 -13.31
C ALA A 79 3.03 18.20 -12.79
N GLY A 80 2.88 17.02 -13.39
CA GLY A 80 1.87 16.02 -12.99
C GLY A 80 2.27 15.18 -11.77
N TYR A 81 3.57 14.99 -11.56
CA TYR A 81 4.09 14.14 -10.47
C TYR A 81 3.72 14.60 -9.05
N PRO A 82 3.81 15.89 -8.70
CA PRO A 82 3.36 16.36 -7.38
C PRO A 82 1.89 16.01 -7.11
N GLY A 83 1.01 16.18 -8.09
CA GLY A 83 -0.40 15.83 -7.98
C GLY A 83 -0.60 14.34 -7.68
N GLY A 84 0.09 13.48 -8.44
CA GLY A 84 0.07 12.04 -8.22
C GLY A 84 0.55 11.63 -6.83
N LEU A 85 1.67 12.22 -6.37
CA LEU A 85 2.23 11.94 -5.05
C LEU A 85 1.30 12.37 -3.90
N TRP A 86 0.61 13.50 -4.04
CA TRP A 86 -0.38 13.93 -3.06
C TRP A 86 -1.61 13.02 -3.02
N ILE A 87 -2.11 12.58 -4.18
CA ILE A 87 -3.19 11.57 -4.25
C ILE A 87 -2.77 10.30 -3.51
N SER A 88 -1.58 9.76 -3.79
CA SER A 88 -1.05 8.57 -3.10
C SER A 88 -0.91 8.80 -1.59
N TYR A 89 -0.47 9.99 -1.17
CA TYR A 89 -0.35 10.34 0.24
C TYR A 89 -1.70 10.29 0.96
N PHE A 90 -2.74 10.93 0.40
CA PHE A 90 -4.06 10.96 1.04
C PHE A 90 -4.75 9.59 1.04
N ILE A 91 -4.58 8.78 -0.01
CA ILE A 91 -5.06 7.39 -0.02
C ILE A 91 -4.36 6.59 1.08
N SER A 92 -3.04 6.74 1.22
CA SER A 92 -2.27 6.05 2.26
C SER A 92 -2.67 6.51 3.66
N LEU A 93 -2.95 7.80 3.83
CA LEU A 93 -3.43 8.36 5.09
C LEU A 93 -4.82 7.80 5.44
N ALA A 94 -5.73 7.74 4.46
CA ALA A 94 -7.05 7.13 4.65
C ALA A 94 -6.94 5.64 5.01
N ALA A 95 -6.08 4.89 4.33
CA ALA A 95 -5.83 3.49 4.65
C ALA A 95 -5.26 3.32 6.08
N LEU A 96 -4.33 4.18 6.48
CA LEU A 96 -3.77 4.20 7.84
C LEU A 96 -4.85 4.53 8.89
N VAL A 97 -5.71 5.52 8.62
CA VAL A 97 -6.83 5.87 9.48
C VAL A 97 -7.78 4.68 9.62
N THR A 98 -8.16 4.03 8.51
CA THR A 98 -9.03 2.84 8.52
C THR A 98 -8.41 1.68 9.30
N ALA A 99 -7.09 1.51 9.27
CA ALA A 99 -6.41 0.46 10.03
C ALA A 99 -6.61 0.57 11.55
N PHE A 100 -6.80 1.78 12.09
CA PHE A 100 -7.11 1.97 13.51
C PHE A 100 -8.50 1.47 13.92
N PHE A 101 -9.40 1.26 12.96
CA PHE A 101 -10.73 0.71 13.20
C PHE A 101 -10.78 -0.82 13.08
N VAL A 102 -9.69 -1.47 12.65
CA VAL A 102 -9.64 -2.93 12.53
C VAL A 102 -9.60 -3.56 13.92
N PRO A 103 -10.56 -4.43 14.28
CA PRO A 103 -10.58 -5.11 15.56
C PRO A 103 -9.34 -5.99 15.74
N ARG A 104 -8.82 -6.05 16.98
CA ARG A 104 -7.77 -7.03 17.30
C ARG A 104 -8.39 -8.42 17.33
N VAL A 105 -7.88 -9.30 16.49
CA VAL A 105 -8.22 -10.73 16.55
C VAL A 105 -7.50 -11.30 17.78
N LEU A 106 -8.28 -11.64 18.82
CA LEU A 106 -7.80 -12.47 19.92
C LEU A 106 -7.68 -13.91 19.38
N ALA A 107 -6.59 -14.60 19.75
CA ALA A 107 -6.32 -15.96 19.29
C ALA A 107 -7.58 -16.83 19.38
N GLN A 108 -7.90 -17.53 18.29
CA GLN A 108 -9.01 -18.48 18.30
C GLN A 108 -8.58 -19.64 19.20
N GLU A 109 -9.28 -19.84 20.32
CA GLU A 109 -9.20 -21.07 21.10
C GLU A 109 -9.72 -22.24 20.25
N ASP A 110 -9.06 -23.39 20.41
CA ASP A 110 -9.22 -24.62 19.61
C ASP A 110 -10.66 -25.16 19.54
#